data_AF-A0A2M7PCU0-F1
#
_entry.id   AF-A0A2M7PCU0-F1
#
_cell.length_a   1.000
_cell.length_b   1.000
_cell.length_c   1.000
_cell.angle_alpha   90.00
_cell.angle_beta   90.00
_cell.angle_gamma   90.00
#
_symmetry.space_group_name_H-M   'P 1'
#
loop_
_entity.id
_entity.type
_entity.pdbx_description
1 polymer ?
#
loop_
_entity_poly.entity_id
_entity_poly.type
_entity_poly.pdbx_seq_one_letter_code
_entity_poly.pdbx_strand_id
1 'polypeptide(L)'
;MVADLNRIIQRADLYAARRFAGIPLAAQAVEKAKDSRRLKPEELANNNRALLEKAYPGELASNQHVFQVVILAAILGAIVWNLITWKYGIPSSSSHALIGGLCGAAISHGGLRFVLWDGIVQKVLIPLVGSPVMGFIIGFILMTTIFKTLAHVHPGRVSAGFRHLQVLSAAAMAFTHGLNDAQKSMGIITMALVSARILVEPVV
;
A
#
# COMPACT_ATOMS: atom_id res chain seq x y z
N MET A 1 -8.20 -17.80 -24.66
CA MET A 1 -8.29 -18.33 -23.28
C MET A 1 -7.48 -17.48 -22.29
N VAL A 2 -6.14 -17.55 -22.26
CA VAL A 2 -5.29 -16.70 -21.37
C VAL A 2 -5.36 -15.20 -21.73
N ALA A 3 -5.44 -14.88 -23.03
CA ALA A 3 -5.61 -13.50 -23.51
C ALA A 3 -6.99 -12.88 -23.15
N ASP A 4 -8.01 -13.73 -23.02
CA ASP A 4 -9.37 -13.30 -22.65
C ASP A 4 -9.45 -13.03 -21.15
N LEU A 5 -8.78 -13.84 -20.34
CA LEU A 5 -8.67 -13.66 -18.88
C LEU A 5 -7.98 -12.33 -18.53
N ASN A 6 -6.91 -11.97 -19.25
CA ASN A 6 -6.21 -10.68 -19.06
C ASN A 6 -7.04 -9.47 -19.52
N ARG A 7 -7.91 -9.62 -20.54
CA ARG A 7 -8.92 -8.60 -20.89
C ARG A 7 -10.04 -8.50 -19.86
N ILE A 8 -10.31 -9.60 -19.14
CA ILE A 8 -11.34 -9.66 -18.10
C ILE A 8 -10.90 -8.92 -16.82
N ILE A 9 -9.62 -9.04 -16.45
CA ILE A 9 -9.10 -8.49 -15.19
C ILE A 9 -8.74 -6.99 -15.29
N GLN A 10 -8.42 -6.47 -16.49
CA GLN A 10 -7.89 -5.11 -16.67
C GLN A 10 -8.92 -3.96 -16.76
N ARG A 11 -10.23 -4.19 -16.56
CA ARG A 11 -11.26 -3.12 -16.59
C ARG A 11 -12.16 -3.15 -15.36
N ALA A 12 -12.42 -1.96 -14.81
CA ALA A 12 -13.04 -1.67 -13.49
C ALA A 12 -14.50 -2.17 -13.31
N ASP A 13 -15.08 -2.75 -14.34
CA ASP A 13 -16.46 -3.17 -14.46
C ASP A 13 -16.58 -4.71 -14.34
N LEU A 14 -16.22 -5.21 -13.15
CA LEU A 14 -16.36 -6.61 -12.72
C LEU A 14 -17.81 -7.17 -12.77
N TYR A 15 -18.81 -6.32 -13.04
CA TYR A 15 -20.24 -6.59 -12.82
C TYR A 15 -21.08 -6.79 -14.09
N ALA A 16 -20.50 -6.77 -15.31
CA ALA A 16 -21.30 -6.81 -16.54
C ALA A 16 -21.69 -8.25 -16.98
N ALA A 17 -22.98 -8.58 -16.95
CA ALA A 17 -23.55 -9.90 -17.25
C ALA A 17 -23.25 -10.45 -18.67
N ARG A 18 -23.00 -9.57 -19.67
CA ARG A 18 -22.60 -10.00 -21.03
C ARG A 18 -21.24 -10.72 -21.07
N ARG A 19 -20.42 -10.61 -20.03
CA ARG A 19 -19.05 -11.14 -19.96
C ARG A 19 -18.98 -12.64 -19.70
N PHE A 20 -20.05 -13.24 -19.18
CA PHE A 20 -20.14 -14.65 -18.81
C PHE A 20 -20.95 -15.50 -19.80
N ALA A 21 -21.27 -14.95 -20.98
CA ALA A 21 -21.99 -15.66 -22.03
C ALA A 21 -21.17 -16.88 -22.51
N GLY A 22 -21.66 -18.09 -22.25
CA GLY A 22 -21.01 -19.36 -22.60
C GLY A 22 -20.45 -20.17 -21.44
N ILE A 23 -20.52 -19.68 -20.20
CA ILE A 23 -20.14 -20.45 -19.00
C ILE A 23 -21.40 -21.15 -18.45
N PRO A 24 -21.46 -22.51 -18.40
CA PRO A 24 -22.69 -23.26 -18.08
C PRO A 24 -23.31 -22.93 -16.71
N LEU A 25 -22.50 -22.43 -15.77
CA LEU A 25 -22.91 -22.08 -14.40
C LEU A 25 -23.42 -20.64 -14.24
N ALA A 26 -23.24 -19.77 -15.24
CA ALA A 26 -23.62 -18.36 -15.14
C ALA A 26 -25.15 -18.16 -15.11
N ALA A 27 -25.95 -19.07 -15.68
CA ALA A 27 -27.40 -18.92 -15.78
C ALA A 27 -28.10 -18.86 -14.41
N GLN A 28 -27.78 -19.78 -13.49
CA GLN A 28 -28.39 -19.81 -12.14
C GLN A 28 -27.94 -18.64 -11.25
N ALA A 29 -26.69 -18.21 -11.39
CA ALA A 29 -26.15 -17.12 -10.59
C ALA A 29 -26.59 -15.74 -11.10
N VAL A 30 -26.70 -15.57 -12.42
CA VAL A 30 -27.29 -14.39 -13.05
C VAL A 30 -28.81 -14.33 -12.81
N GLU A 31 -29.50 -15.47 -12.71
CA GLU A 31 -30.89 -15.53 -12.24
C GLU A 31 -31.05 -15.06 -10.79
N LYS A 32 -30.22 -15.55 -9.87
CA LYS A 32 -30.20 -15.05 -8.48
C LYS A 32 -29.80 -13.58 -8.39
N ALA A 33 -28.94 -13.11 -9.30
CA ALA A 33 -28.58 -11.70 -9.45
C ALA A 33 -29.60 -10.90 -10.29
N LYS A 34 -30.70 -11.46 -10.80
CA LYS A 34 -31.81 -10.65 -11.35
C LYS A 34 -32.72 -10.11 -10.24
N ASP A 35 -32.68 -10.71 -9.06
CA ASP A 35 -33.33 -10.22 -7.83
C ASP A 35 -32.53 -9.09 -7.13
N SER A 36 -31.50 -8.55 -7.81
CA SER A 36 -30.45 -7.61 -7.36
C SER A 36 -30.88 -6.26 -6.77
N ARG A 37 -32.14 -6.01 -6.43
CA ARG A 37 -32.50 -4.80 -5.67
C ARG A 37 -32.13 -4.88 -4.18
N ARG A 38 -31.62 -6.01 -3.68
CA ARG A 38 -31.42 -6.27 -2.23
C ARG A 38 -30.03 -6.68 -1.78
N LEU A 39 -29.10 -7.05 -2.67
CA LEU A 39 -27.81 -7.61 -2.26
C LEU A 39 -26.78 -6.50 -2.06
N LYS A 40 -26.02 -6.57 -0.95
CA LYS A 40 -24.92 -5.64 -0.70
C LYS A 40 -23.78 -5.88 -1.71
N PRO A 41 -22.98 -4.85 -2.07
CA PRO A 41 -21.87 -4.99 -3.02
C PRO A 41 -20.90 -6.13 -2.68
N GLU A 42 -20.64 -6.35 -1.39
CA GLU A 42 -19.76 -7.41 -0.85
C GLU A 42 -20.31 -8.83 -1.12
N GLU A 43 -21.62 -9.03 -0.98
CA GLU A 43 -22.28 -10.32 -1.23
C GLU A 43 -22.25 -10.66 -2.73
N LEU A 44 -22.37 -9.64 -3.58
CA LEU A 44 -22.27 -9.79 -5.04
C LEU A 44 -20.84 -10.15 -5.47
N ALA A 45 -19.83 -9.50 -4.88
CA ALA A 45 -18.43 -9.80 -5.12
C ALA A 45 -18.07 -11.24 -4.71
N ASN A 46 -18.55 -11.68 -3.53
CA ASN A 46 -18.36 -13.04 -3.03
C ASN A 46 -19.02 -14.09 -3.94
N ASN A 47 -20.23 -13.83 -4.43
CA ASN A 47 -20.92 -14.73 -5.35
C ASN A 47 -20.21 -14.84 -6.70
N ASN A 48 -19.82 -13.70 -7.30
CA ASN A 48 -19.06 -13.70 -8.56
C ASN A 48 -17.72 -14.44 -8.42
N ARG A 49 -17.06 -14.32 -7.26
CA ARG A 49 -15.82 -15.02 -6.95
C ARG A 49 -16.00 -16.52 -6.84
N ALA A 50 -17.02 -16.99 -6.11
CA ALA A 50 -17.30 -18.43 -5.97
C ALA A 50 -17.56 -19.10 -7.34
N LEU A 51 -18.17 -18.37 -8.27
CA LEU A 51 -18.41 -18.85 -9.63
C LEU A 51 -17.11 -18.95 -10.44
N LEU A 52 -16.23 -17.96 -10.33
CA LEU A 52 -14.92 -17.98 -10.98
C LEU A 52 -14.03 -19.11 -10.43
N GLU A 53 -14.03 -19.32 -9.11
CA GLU A 53 -13.29 -20.40 -8.44
C GLU A 53 -13.76 -21.79 -8.88
N LYS A 54 -15.07 -21.98 -9.02
CA LYS A 54 -15.65 -23.23 -9.53
C LYS A 54 -15.38 -23.45 -11.02
N ALA A 55 -15.31 -22.38 -11.81
CA ALA A 55 -15.09 -22.46 -13.25
C ALA A 55 -13.62 -22.67 -13.64
N TYR A 56 -12.66 -22.12 -12.87
CA TYR A 56 -11.22 -22.11 -13.25
C TYR A 56 -10.26 -22.40 -12.07
N PRO A 57 -10.37 -23.55 -11.38
CA PRO A 57 -9.61 -23.81 -10.15
C PRO A 57 -8.08 -23.82 -10.34
N GLY A 58 -7.58 -24.43 -11.43
CA GLY A 58 -6.13 -24.56 -11.69
C GLY A 58 -5.44 -23.25 -12.07
N GLU A 59 -6.08 -22.43 -12.91
CA GLU A 59 -5.53 -21.12 -13.29
C GLU A 59 -5.53 -20.15 -12.10
N LEU A 60 -6.57 -20.20 -11.27
CA LEU A 60 -6.68 -19.33 -10.08
C LEU A 60 -5.65 -19.72 -9.01
N ALA A 61 -5.42 -21.01 -8.77
CA ALA A 61 -4.39 -21.50 -7.86
C ALA A 61 -2.98 -21.15 -8.33
N SER A 62 -2.69 -21.32 -9.64
CA SER A 62 -1.41 -20.93 -10.23
C SER A 62 -1.12 -19.43 -10.07
N ASN A 63 -2.12 -18.57 -10.33
CA ASN A 63 -1.97 -17.13 -10.15
C ASN A 63 -1.71 -16.73 -8.68
N GLN A 64 -2.35 -17.39 -7.70
CA GLN A 64 -2.12 -17.10 -6.28
C GLN A 64 -0.66 -17.33 -5.87
N HIS A 65 -0.09 -18.47 -6.25
CA HIS A 65 1.31 -18.78 -5.97
C HIS A 65 2.25 -17.75 -6.60
N VAL A 66 1.96 -17.35 -7.84
CA VAL A 66 2.76 -16.36 -8.56
C VAL A 66 2.75 -15.01 -7.84
N PHE A 67 1.58 -14.49 -7.43
CA PHE A 67 1.50 -13.21 -6.72
C PHE A 67 2.17 -13.23 -5.34
N GLN A 68 2.10 -14.35 -4.60
CA GLN A 68 2.82 -14.49 -3.33
C GLN A 68 4.34 -14.43 -3.51
N VAL A 69 4.86 -15.09 -4.55
CA VAL A 69 6.30 -15.04 -4.89
C VAL A 69 6.72 -13.63 -5.27
N VAL A 70 5.88 -12.87 -5.99
CA VAL A 70 6.15 -11.46 -6.32
C VAL A 70 6.22 -10.58 -5.07
N ILE A 71 5.28 -10.73 -4.14
CA ILE A 71 5.30 -9.97 -2.87
C ILE A 71 6.55 -10.33 -2.05
N LEU A 72 6.90 -11.62 -1.99
CA LEU A 72 8.11 -12.07 -1.29
C LEU A 72 9.39 -11.49 -1.94
N ALA A 73 9.49 -11.52 -3.26
CA ALA A 73 10.61 -10.94 -4.00
C ALA A 73 10.75 -9.44 -3.75
N ALA A 74 9.62 -8.71 -3.69
CA ALA A 74 9.61 -7.29 -3.37
C ALA A 74 10.18 -6.99 -1.97
N ILE A 75 9.75 -7.75 -0.96
CA ILE A 75 10.23 -7.60 0.42
C ILE A 75 11.71 -7.95 0.52
N LEU A 76 12.13 -9.06 -0.09
CA LEU A 76 13.54 -9.46 -0.12
C LEU A 76 14.42 -8.40 -0.78
N GLY A 77 13.99 -7.84 -1.92
CA GLY A 77 14.70 -6.75 -2.58
C GLY A 77 14.85 -5.52 -1.68
N ALA A 78 13.77 -5.14 -0.98
CA ALA A 78 13.78 -4.04 -0.03
C ALA A 78 14.71 -4.29 1.17
N ILE A 79 14.68 -5.50 1.74
CA ILE A 79 15.55 -5.89 2.86
C ILE A 79 17.01 -5.89 2.43
N VAL A 80 17.33 -6.52 1.30
CA VAL A 80 18.70 -6.58 0.77
C VAL A 80 19.23 -5.17 0.54
N TRP A 81 18.43 -4.28 -0.05
CA TRP A 81 18.84 -2.89 -0.24
C TRP A 81 19.10 -2.17 1.08
N ASN A 82 18.21 -2.32 2.07
CA ASN A 82 18.40 -1.72 3.39
C ASN A 82 19.67 -2.24 4.08
N LEU A 83 19.93 -3.54 4.04
CA LEU A 83 21.16 -4.14 4.60
C LEU A 83 22.43 -3.64 3.89
N ILE A 84 22.39 -3.48 2.56
CA ILE A 84 23.48 -2.89 1.80
C ILE A 84 23.73 -1.45 2.27
N THR A 85 22.68 -0.63 2.32
CA THR A 85 22.83 0.78 2.75
C THR A 85 23.33 0.89 4.19
N TRP A 86 22.89 -0.02 5.06
CA TRP A 86 23.35 -0.06 6.44
C TRP A 86 24.83 -0.45 6.54
N LYS A 87 25.27 -1.47 5.78
CA LYS A 87 26.67 -1.90 5.71
C LYS A 87 27.61 -0.76 5.28
N TYR A 88 27.15 0.12 4.39
CA TYR A 88 27.93 1.26 3.92
C TYR A 88 27.63 2.57 4.66
N GLY A 89 26.78 2.56 5.69
CA GLY A 89 26.41 3.77 6.44
C GLY A 89 25.69 4.83 5.61
N ILE A 90 25.07 4.44 4.49
CA ILE A 90 24.36 5.36 3.60
C ILE A 90 22.96 5.61 4.19
N PRO A 91 22.58 6.87 4.50
CA PRO A 91 21.24 7.16 4.98
C PRO A 91 20.22 6.85 3.86
N SER A 92 19.36 5.88 4.12
CA SER A 92 18.37 5.38 3.17
C SER A 92 16.97 5.39 3.77
N SER A 93 15.96 5.62 2.93
CA SER A 93 14.55 5.54 3.31
C SER A 93 14.03 4.12 3.09
N SER A 94 13.71 3.40 4.18
CA SER A 94 13.12 2.07 4.10
C SER A 94 11.80 2.04 3.34
N SER A 95 11.02 3.14 3.37
CA SER A 95 9.79 3.27 2.59
C SER A 95 10.06 3.25 1.08
N HIS A 96 11.09 3.96 0.63
CA HIS A 96 11.47 4.00 -0.79
C HIS A 96 12.11 2.70 -1.22
N ALA A 97 12.88 2.05 -0.35
CA ALA A 97 13.39 0.71 -0.61
C ALA A 97 12.24 -0.30 -0.82
N LEU A 98 11.19 -0.23 -0.01
CA LEU A 98 10.00 -1.07 -0.16
C LEU A 98 9.23 -0.77 -1.46
N ILE A 99 8.96 0.50 -1.76
CA ILE A 99 8.28 0.91 -3.00
C ILE A 99 9.10 0.47 -4.22
N GLY A 100 10.41 0.66 -4.20
CA GLY A 100 11.33 0.21 -5.24
C GLY A 100 11.33 -1.32 -5.41
N GLY A 101 11.33 -2.06 -4.29
CA GLY A 101 11.19 -3.53 -4.30
C GLY A 101 9.87 -3.99 -4.92
N LEU A 102 8.75 -3.37 -4.55
CA LEU A 102 7.42 -3.65 -5.12
C LEU A 102 7.38 -3.36 -6.62
N CYS A 103 7.90 -2.20 -7.04
CA CYS A 103 7.97 -1.84 -8.46
C CYS A 103 8.86 -2.81 -9.24
N GLY A 104 10.05 -3.12 -8.73
CA GLY A 104 11.00 -4.03 -9.36
C GLY A 104 10.43 -5.44 -9.53
N ALA A 105 9.75 -5.97 -8.50
CA ALA A 105 9.10 -7.27 -8.55
C ALA A 105 7.93 -7.28 -9.56
N ALA A 106 7.10 -6.23 -9.56
CA ALA A 106 5.99 -6.09 -10.51
C ALA A 106 6.47 -5.99 -11.96
N ILE A 107 7.52 -5.19 -12.23
CA ILE A 107 8.13 -5.05 -13.55
C ILE A 107 8.73 -6.38 -14.01
N SER A 108 9.42 -7.10 -13.11
CA SER A 108 10.02 -8.40 -13.43
C SER A 108 8.96 -9.46 -13.74
N HIS A 109 7.80 -9.38 -13.12
CA HIS A 109 6.71 -10.33 -13.31
C HIS A 109 5.88 -10.06 -14.58
N GLY A 110 5.43 -8.82 -14.77
CA GLY A 110 4.43 -8.47 -15.80
C GLY A 110 4.80 -7.28 -16.69
N GLY A 111 6.00 -6.71 -16.51
CA GLY A 111 6.46 -5.52 -17.22
C GLY A 111 5.93 -4.20 -16.66
N LEU A 112 6.31 -3.10 -17.32
CA LEU A 112 6.06 -1.72 -16.85
C LEU A 112 4.57 -1.34 -16.67
N ARG A 113 3.66 -2.08 -17.31
CA ARG A 113 2.21 -1.83 -17.26
C ARG A 113 1.56 -2.24 -15.94
N PHE A 114 2.22 -3.08 -15.15
CA PHE A 114 1.72 -3.54 -13.84
C PHE A 114 2.02 -2.54 -12.72
N VAL A 115 2.77 -1.48 -13.01
CA VAL A 115 3.09 -0.42 -12.07
C VAL A 115 2.06 0.71 -12.20
N LEU A 116 1.46 1.10 -11.09
CA LEU A 116 0.54 2.24 -11.00
C LEU A 116 1.33 3.56 -10.94
N TRP A 117 1.80 4.02 -12.11
CA TRP A 117 2.66 5.21 -12.23
C TRP A 117 2.03 6.48 -11.64
N ASP A 118 0.74 6.71 -11.87
CA ASP A 118 0.02 7.84 -11.30
C ASP A 118 0.02 7.79 -9.76
N GLY A 119 -0.20 6.60 -9.19
CA GLY A 119 -0.12 6.38 -7.75
C GLY A 119 1.28 6.67 -7.19
N ILE A 120 2.34 6.27 -7.88
CA ILE A 120 3.73 6.58 -7.47
C ILE A 120 3.97 8.09 -7.47
N VAL A 121 3.59 8.77 -8.55
CA VAL A 121 3.80 10.22 -8.64
C VAL A 121 3.05 10.94 -7.52
N GLN A 122 1.76 10.65 -7.36
CA GLN A 122 0.92 11.38 -6.41
C GLN A 122 1.18 11.03 -4.95
N LYS A 123 1.46 9.75 -4.64
CA LYS A 123 1.58 9.27 -3.25
C LYS A 123 3.02 9.12 -2.76
N VAL A 124 4.00 9.14 -3.67
CA VAL A 124 5.42 8.96 -3.32
C VAL A 124 6.22 10.19 -3.73
N LEU A 125 6.23 10.54 -5.02
CA LEU A 125 7.12 11.57 -5.54
C LEU A 125 6.76 12.98 -5.05
N ILE A 126 5.47 13.34 -5.09
CA ILE A 126 5.02 14.65 -4.61
C ILE A 126 5.29 14.80 -3.10
N PRO A 127 4.89 13.86 -2.22
CA PRO A 127 5.20 13.96 -0.79
C PRO A 127 6.70 13.88 -0.48
N LEU A 128 7.50 13.17 -1.27
CA LEU A 128 8.95 13.08 -1.09
C LEU A 128 9.62 14.46 -1.17
N VAL A 129 9.20 15.28 -2.12
CA VAL A 129 9.73 16.65 -2.27
C VAL A 129 8.97 17.64 -1.38
N GLY A 130 7.65 17.47 -1.24
CA GLY A 130 6.81 18.36 -0.47
C GLY A 130 7.06 18.31 1.04
N SER A 131 7.37 17.13 1.60
CA SER A 131 7.53 16.99 3.05
C SER A 131 8.76 17.69 3.63
N PRO A 132 9.97 17.66 3.01
CA PRO A 132 11.07 18.49 3.48
C PRO A 132 10.76 19.98 3.43
N VAL A 133 10.14 20.45 2.34
CA VAL A 133 9.78 21.88 2.16
C VAL A 133 8.82 22.33 3.27
N MET A 134 7.75 21.56 3.49
CA MET A 134 6.82 21.83 4.58
C MET A 134 7.49 21.76 5.95
N GLY A 135 8.39 20.79 6.16
CA GLY A 135 9.19 20.66 7.37
C GLY A 135 10.05 21.89 7.64
N PHE A 136 10.72 22.43 6.63
CA PHE A 136 11.50 23.67 6.75
C PHE A 136 10.63 24.88 7.04
N ILE A 137 9.50 25.04 6.36
CA ILE A 137 8.59 26.18 6.57
C ILE A 137 8.04 26.15 8.00
N ILE A 138 7.51 25.00 8.45
CA ILE A 138 6.94 24.84 9.79
C ILE A 138 8.04 25.01 10.84
N GLY A 139 9.20 24.38 10.64
CA GLY A 139 10.35 24.48 11.53
C GLY A 139 10.85 25.93 11.67
N PHE A 140 10.92 26.67 10.56
CA PHE A 140 11.32 28.08 10.56
C PHE A 140 10.33 28.96 11.34
N ILE A 141 9.03 28.80 11.10
CA ILE A 141 7.98 29.56 11.81
C ILE A 141 8.01 29.23 13.31
N LEU A 142 8.08 27.95 13.66
CA LEU A 142 8.12 27.49 15.05
C LEU A 142 9.35 28.05 15.77
N MET A 143 10.54 27.89 15.17
CA MET A 143 11.79 28.36 15.77
C MET A 143 11.81 29.89 15.91
N THR A 144 11.35 30.62 14.90
CA THR A 144 11.24 32.09 14.96
C THR A 144 10.30 32.54 16.07
N THR A 145 9.17 31.85 16.25
CA THR A 145 8.19 32.16 17.30
C THR A 145 8.76 31.89 18.68
N ILE A 146 9.42 30.75 18.88
CA ILE A 146 10.10 30.40 20.13
C ILE A 146 11.16 31.45 20.46
N PHE A 147 12.00 31.81 19.49
CA PHE A 147 13.08 32.76 19.70
C PHE A 147 12.55 34.14 20.11
N LYS A 148 11.50 34.65 19.44
CA LYS A 148 10.89 35.95 19.75
C LYS A 148 10.20 35.98 21.12
N THR A 149 9.47 34.91 21.45
CA THR A 149 8.69 34.84 22.70
C THR A 149 9.56 34.63 23.93
N LEU A 150 10.67 33.91 23.80
CA LEU A 150 11.58 33.60 24.90
C LEU A 150 12.83 34.49 24.95
N ALA A 151 12.94 35.48 24.05
CA ALA A 151 14.11 36.36 23.94
C ALA A 151 14.54 37.04 25.25
N HIS A 152 13.58 37.34 26.13
CA HIS A 152 13.83 38.06 27.39
C HIS A 152 13.87 37.14 28.62
N VAL A 153 13.77 35.81 28.43
CA VAL A 153 13.77 34.84 29.53
C VAL A 153 15.20 34.41 29.85
N HIS A 154 15.53 34.30 31.14
CA HIS A 154 16.86 33.88 31.57
C HIS A 154 17.25 32.50 30.98
N PRO A 155 18.41 32.36 30.31
CA PRO A 155 18.79 31.15 29.58
C PRO A 155 18.71 29.85 30.39
N GLY A 156 19.05 29.91 31.69
CA GLY A 156 18.97 28.76 32.59
C GLY A 156 17.56 28.22 32.83
N ARG A 157 16.51 29.06 32.78
CA ARG A 157 15.11 28.61 32.88
C ARG A 157 14.62 28.04 31.56
N VAL A 158 15.04 28.64 30.45
CA VAL A 158 14.72 28.14 29.11
C VAL A 158 15.31 26.74 28.91
N SER A 159 16.61 26.54 29.17
CA SER A 159 17.25 25.24 29.00
C SER A 159 16.63 24.14 29.87
N ALA A 160 16.27 24.45 31.12
CA ALA A 160 15.58 23.52 32.01
C ALA A 160 14.20 23.10 31.48
N GLY A 161 13.42 24.04 30.94
CA GLY A 161 12.13 23.74 30.30
C GLY A 161 12.30 22.94 29.01
N PHE A 162 13.23 23.35 28.14
CA PHE A 162 13.48 22.68 26.85
C PHE A 162 13.95 21.24 27.02
N ARG A 163 14.71 20.91 28.07
CA ARG A 163 15.10 19.52 28.34
C ARG A 163 13.89 18.59 28.47
N HIS A 164 12.84 19.04 29.18
CA HIS A 164 11.61 18.24 29.33
C HIS A 164 10.80 18.21 28.04
N LEU A 165 10.67 19.34 27.34
CA LEU A 165 9.97 19.42 26.06
C LEU A 165 10.65 18.58 24.97
N GLN A 166 11.98 18.46 25.01
CA GLN A 166 12.75 17.66 24.06
C GLN A 166 12.51 16.16 24.28
N VAL A 167 12.34 15.71 25.52
CA VAL A 167 11.92 14.33 25.81
C VAL A 167 10.51 14.07 25.26
N LEU A 168 9.57 14.99 25.46
CA LEU A 168 8.22 14.88 24.90
C LEU A 168 8.24 14.85 23.36
N SER A 169 9.04 15.71 22.74
CA SER A 169 9.20 15.76 21.27
C SER A 169 9.82 14.47 20.74
N ALA A 170 10.85 13.94 21.39
CA ALA A 170 11.46 12.66 21.04
C ALA A 170 10.45 11.50 21.16
N ALA A 171 9.62 11.48 22.22
CA ALA A 171 8.56 10.50 22.39
C ALA A 171 7.49 10.60 21.29
N ALA A 172 7.04 11.81 20.96
CA ALA A 172 6.07 12.04 19.88
C ALA A 172 6.64 11.63 18.51
N MET A 173 7.92 11.92 18.25
CA MET A 173 8.63 11.50 17.03
C MET A 173 8.70 9.97 16.96
N ALA A 174 9.12 9.30 18.03
CA ALA A 174 9.20 7.84 18.09
C ALA A 174 7.82 7.17 17.87
N PHE A 175 6.77 7.71 18.50
CA PHE A 175 5.39 7.24 18.31
C PHE A 175 4.93 7.38 16.86
N THR A 176 5.13 8.56 16.26
CA THR A 176 4.75 8.83 14.86
C THR A 176 5.54 7.95 13.89
N HIS A 177 6.84 7.74 14.16
CA HIS A 177 7.65 6.80 13.38
C HIS A 177 7.11 5.37 13.48
N GLY A 178 6.76 4.92 14.68
CA GLY A 178 6.18 3.60 14.93
C GLY A 178 4.85 3.38 14.20
N LEU A 179 3.95 4.38 14.19
CA LEU A 179 2.70 4.33 13.44
C LEU A 179 2.94 4.15 11.94
N ASN A 180 3.89 4.91 11.37
CA ASN A 180 4.24 4.81 9.95
C ASN A 180 4.83 3.44 9.59
N ASP A 181 5.68 2.87 10.45
CA ASP A 181 6.30 1.55 10.21
C ASP A 181 5.29 0.40 10.39
N ALA A 182 4.36 0.54 11.33
CA ALA A 182 3.24 -0.39 11.49
C ALA A 182 2.36 -0.40 10.23
N GLN A 183 2.04 0.76 9.66
CA GLN A 183 1.23 0.86 8.45
C GLN A 183 1.89 0.17 7.25
N LYS A 184 3.21 0.31 7.07
CA LYS A 184 3.95 -0.39 6.00
C LYS A 184 3.85 -1.91 6.14
N SER A 185 4.07 -2.41 7.36
CA SER A 185 4.03 -3.84 7.66
C SER A 185 2.61 -4.40 7.46
N MET A 186 1.60 -3.68 7.95
CA MET A 186 0.20 -4.00 7.75
C MET A 186 -0.17 -4.04 6.26
N GLY A 187 0.27 -3.06 5.47
CA GLY A 187 0.01 -3.04 4.03
C GLY A 187 0.57 -4.25 3.29
N ILE A 188 1.79 -4.68 3.64
CA ILE A 188 2.41 -5.89 3.07
C ILE A 188 1.61 -7.15 3.44
N ILE A 189 1.25 -7.29 4.72
CA ILE A 189 0.46 -8.43 5.21
C ILE A 189 -0.90 -8.46 4.52
N THR A 190 -1.59 -7.32 4.42
CA THR A 190 -2.88 -7.21 3.71
C THR A 190 -2.73 -7.60 2.24
N MET A 191 -1.70 -7.15 1.53
CA MET A 191 -1.44 -7.58 0.16
C MET A 191 -1.24 -9.09 0.06
N ALA A 192 -0.48 -9.69 0.99
CA ALA A 192 -0.26 -11.14 1.02
C ALA A 192 -1.57 -11.91 1.28
N LEU A 193 -2.40 -11.44 2.21
CA LEU A 193 -3.69 -12.05 2.55
C LEU A 193 -4.73 -11.91 1.43
N VAL A 194 -4.78 -10.76 0.75
CA VAL A 194 -5.62 -10.54 -0.43
C VAL A 194 -5.15 -11.44 -1.58
N SER A 195 -3.84 -11.54 -1.80
CA SER A 195 -3.26 -12.47 -2.79
C SER A 195 -3.57 -13.94 -2.45
N ALA A 196 -3.51 -14.30 -1.16
CA ALA A 196 -3.87 -15.62 -0.66
C ALA A 196 -5.39 -15.86 -0.64
N ARG A 197 -6.19 -14.84 -1.02
CA ARG A 197 -7.66 -14.88 -1.06
C ARG A 197 -8.35 -15.08 0.29
N ILE A 198 -7.63 -14.83 1.38
CA ILE A 198 -8.18 -14.86 2.74
C ILE A 198 -9.00 -13.59 3.00
N LEU A 199 -8.58 -12.45 2.44
CA LEU A 199 -9.31 -11.18 2.48
C LEU A 199 -9.97 -10.90 1.12
N VAL A 200 -11.22 -10.39 1.16
CA VAL A 200 -12.02 -10.04 -0.03
C VAL A 200 -11.73 -8.62 -0.50
N GLU A 201 -11.55 -7.71 0.45
CA GLU A 201 -11.18 -6.31 0.21
C GLU A 201 -9.96 -5.96 1.06
N PRO A 202 -9.07 -5.08 0.57
CA PRO A 202 -7.96 -4.60 1.37
C PRO A 202 -8.53 -3.77 2.53
N VAL A 203 -8.40 -4.29 3.76
CA VAL A 203 -8.69 -3.53 4.98
C VAL A 203 -7.54 -2.52 5.15
N VAL A 204 -7.75 -1.31 4.66
CA VAL A 204 -6.82 -0.17 4.78
C VAL A 204 -7.43 0.87 5.71
#